data_AF-A0A8W7PFQ6-F1
#
_entry.id   AF-A0A8W7PFQ6-F1
#
_cell.length_a   1.000
_cell.length_b   1.000
_cell.length_c   1.000
_cell.angle_alpha   90.00
_cell.angle_beta   90.00
_cell.angle_gamma   90.00
#
_symmetry.space_group_name_H-M   'P 1'
#
loop_
_entity.id
_entity.type
_entity.pdbx_description
1 polymer ?
#
loop_
_entity_poly.entity_id
_entity_poly.type
_entity_poly.pdbx_seq_one_letter_code
_entity_poly.pdbx_strand_id
1 'polypeptide(L)'
;MALLKFHRTLQTTDPHTVPVLIVGQLRHLTELPFERISSKLEPRVERETFAKAVSCLHPAPTDTCSLYLDLARVAALPLKSSRHNTASRAHSITKLIQSNTTGVSESIVIVCEKQDLLASACAVARAFPLYSRKTSKGANVDPPPTVHIEFVLVGGNSPTDTEITEEDVLVLANVTVGIRLTARIVDAPCNEMNVSGFLSEVEAIALELGLKSKIIRGEELQQKGFGGIYGVGKAALDPPALAVLSHEPKGATETVAWVGKGIVFDTGGLSIKGKTAMPGMKRDCGGAAAILGGFYAAVSCAGLFIGAHLGFDYGGSWMHVDMAAPVHNGERATGYGVALLAGLFGEHSKAAILRDIANQPTVLRNKTAGNGTEPPLKKACLD
;
A
#
# COMPACT_ATOMS: atom_id res chain seq x y z
N MET A 1 -6.84 -3.80 13.38
CA MET A 1 -6.79 -3.09 12.07
C MET A 1 -6.60 -4.11 10.97
N ALA A 2 -7.19 -3.93 9.79
CA ALA A 2 -7.09 -4.93 8.72
C ALA A 2 -5.71 -4.94 8.04
N LEU A 3 -5.20 -6.13 7.71
CA LEU A 3 -4.05 -6.33 6.82
C LEU A 3 -4.56 -6.35 5.37
N LEU A 4 -3.94 -5.57 4.48
CA LEU A 4 -4.32 -5.55 3.07
C LEU A 4 -3.32 -6.38 2.27
N LYS A 5 -3.80 -7.40 1.55
CA LYS A 5 -2.97 -8.27 0.71
C LYS A 5 -3.46 -8.24 -0.74
N PHE A 6 -2.64 -7.69 -1.63
CA PHE A 6 -2.89 -7.70 -3.06
C PHE A 6 -2.48 -9.04 -3.66
N HIS A 7 -3.28 -9.54 -4.60
CA HIS A 7 -2.98 -10.76 -5.34
C HIS A 7 -2.93 -10.48 -6.83
N ARG A 8 -1.99 -11.12 -7.52
CA ARG A 8 -1.88 -11.07 -8.98
C ARG A 8 -3.08 -11.71 -9.67
N THR A 9 -3.54 -12.83 -9.12
CA THR A 9 -4.67 -13.61 -9.65
C THR A 9 -5.74 -13.77 -8.60
N LEU A 10 -6.97 -14.01 -9.06
CA LEU A 10 -8.07 -14.35 -8.16
C LEU A 10 -7.73 -15.61 -7.36
N GLN A 11 -7.93 -15.52 -6.04
CA GLN A 11 -7.76 -16.64 -5.13
C GLN A 11 -9.09 -17.35 -4.95
N THR A 12 -9.13 -18.67 -5.06
CA THR A 12 -10.34 -19.45 -4.81
C THR A 12 -10.79 -19.33 -3.35
N THR A 13 -12.02 -18.89 -3.13
CA THR A 13 -12.61 -18.69 -1.80
C THR A 13 -14.10 -19.03 -1.80
N ASP A 14 -14.62 -19.55 -0.69
CA ASP A 14 -16.06 -19.76 -0.48
C ASP A 14 -16.65 -18.55 0.28
N PRO A 15 -17.65 -17.82 -0.26
CA PRO A 15 -18.29 -16.71 0.42
C PRO A 15 -18.79 -17.01 1.82
N HIS A 16 -19.14 -18.28 2.11
CA HIS A 16 -19.58 -18.68 3.44
C HIS A 16 -18.50 -18.48 4.52
N THR A 17 -17.22 -18.61 4.16
CA THR A 17 -16.09 -18.48 5.09
C THR A 17 -15.33 -17.18 4.93
N VAL A 18 -15.20 -16.69 3.70
CA VAL A 18 -14.53 -15.43 3.37
C VAL A 18 -15.50 -14.56 2.60
N PRO A 19 -16.14 -13.56 3.22
CA PRO A 19 -17.07 -12.68 2.54
C PRO A 19 -16.44 -12.04 1.30
N VAL A 20 -17.21 -11.85 0.24
CA VAL A 20 -16.76 -11.31 -1.04
C VAL A 20 -17.57 -10.09 -1.45
N LEU A 21 -16.87 -8.99 -1.71
CA LEU A 21 -17.44 -7.78 -2.30
C LEU A 21 -16.85 -7.56 -3.69
N ILE A 22 -17.69 -7.64 -4.72
CA ILE A 22 -17.33 -7.32 -6.10
C ILE A 22 -17.76 -5.88 -6.40
N VAL A 23 -16.84 -5.02 -6.83
CA VAL A 23 -17.11 -3.62 -7.13
C VAL A 23 -16.69 -3.31 -8.56
N GLY A 24 -17.55 -2.66 -9.34
CA GLY A 24 -17.20 -2.25 -10.71
C GLY A 24 -18.15 -1.21 -11.27
N GLN A 25 -17.80 -0.64 -12.42
CA GLN A 25 -18.77 0.14 -13.19
C GLN A 25 -19.81 -0.81 -13.80
N LEU A 26 -21.08 -0.38 -13.90
CA LEU A 26 -22.15 -1.24 -14.40
C LEU A 26 -21.80 -1.89 -15.74
N ARG A 27 -21.27 -1.11 -16.70
CA ARG A 27 -20.80 -1.63 -18.00
C ARG A 27 -19.77 -2.76 -17.88
N HIS A 28 -18.80 -2.63 -16.97
CA HIS A 28 -17.77 -3.64 -16.75
C HIS A 28 -18.33 -4.90 -16.09
N LEU A 29 -19.28 -4.73 -15.16
CA LEU A 29 -19.95 -5.84 -14.49
C LEU A 29 -20.86 -6.62 -15.45
N THR A 30 -21.52 -5.93 -16.38
CA THR A 30 -22.36 -6.54 -17.42
C THR A 30 -21.54 -7.33 -18.43
N GLU A 31 -20.33 -6.86 -18.78
CA GLU A 31 -19.44 -7.52 -19.74
C GLU A 31 -18.59 -8.65 -19.10
N LEU A 32 -18.57 -8.77 -17.78
CA LEU A 32 -17.74 -9.74 -17.05
C LEU A 32 -18.27 -11.19 -17.24
N PRO A 33 -17.51 -12.09 -17.89
CA PRO A 33 -17.89 -13.51 -17.94
C PRO A 33 -17.84 -14.12 -16.55
N PHE A 34 -18.84 -14.92 -16.19
CA PHE A 34 -18.95 -15.52 -14.86
C PHE A 34 -17.76 -16.42 -14.52
N GLU A 35 -17.19 -17.10 -15.51
CA GLU A 35 -16.01 -17.96 -15.38
C GLU A 35 -14.79 -17.21 -14.85
N ARG A 36 -14.71 -15.89 -15.10
CA ARG A 36 -13.62 -15.06 -14.58
C ARG A 36 -13.77 -14.73 -13.11
N ILE A 37 -14.92 -15.00 -12.49
CA ILE A 37 -15.19 -14.69 -11.07
C ILE A 37 -15.73 -15.88 -10.28
N SER A 38 -16.03 -17.00 -10.95
CA SER A 38 -16.68 -18.17 -10.34
C SER A 38 -15.88 -18.75 -9.18
N SER A 39 -14.55 -18.70 -9.23
CA SER A 39 -13.67 -19.15 -8.12
C SER A 39 -13.89 -18.42 -6.80
N LYS A 40 -14.54 -17.24 -6.81
CA LYS A 40 -14.88 -16.44 -5.63
C LYS A 40 -16.29 -16.71 -5.11
N LEU A 41 -17.13 -17.34 -5.93
CA LEU A 41 -18.58 -17.35 -5.77
C LEU A 41 -19.14 -18.76 -5.66
N GLU A 42 -18.55 -19.73 -6.36
CA GLU A 42 -18.93 -21.12 -6.31
C GLU A 42 -18.50 -21.77 -4.98
N PRO A 43 -19.29 -22.73 -4.47
CA PRO A 43 -20.54 -23.25 -5.03
C PRO A 43 -21.80 -22.45 -4.60
N ARG A 44 -21.64 -21.27 -3.96
CA ARG A 44 -22.75 -20.55 -3.30
C ARG A 44 -23.63 -19.76 -4.24
N VAL A 45 -23.03 -19.21 -5.31
CA VAL A 45 -23.70 -18.35 -6.28
C VAL A 45 -23.46 -18.93 -7.66
N GLU A 46 -24.56 -19.20 -8.37
CA GLU A 46 -24.54 -19.69 -9.74
C GLU A 46 -24.51 -18.53 -10.76
N ARG A 47 -24.13 -18.85 -12.00
CA ARG A 47 -24.08 -17.90 -13.13
C ARG A 47 -25.38 -17.10 -13.27
N GLU A 48 -26.54 -17.77 -13.20
CA GLU A 48 -27.84 -17.14 -13.39
C GLU A 48 -28.14 -16.12 -12.28
N THR A 49 -27.83 -16.45 -11.03
CA THR A 49 -27.97 -15.54 -9.88
C THR A 49 -27.09 -14.32 -10.03
N PHE A 50 -25.84 -14.49 -10.44
CA PHE A 50 -24.93 -13.37 -10.68
C PHE A 50 -25.44 -12.46 -11.80
N ALA A 51 -25.86 -13.02 -12.94
CA ALA A 51 -26.39 -12.26 -14.06
C ALA A 51 -27.65 -11.47 -13.69
N LYS A 52 -28.59 -12.09 -12.98
CA LYS A 52 -29.79 -11.42 -12.47
C LYS A 52 -29.44 -10.29 -11.52
N ALA A 53 -28.54 -10.51 -10.56
CA ALA A 53 -28.11 -9.49 -9.62
C ALA A 53 -27.48 -8.28 -10.31
N VAL A 54 -26.60 -8.51 -11.30
CA VAL A 54 -26.01 -7.42 -12.10
C VAL A 54 -27.08 -6.66 -12.89
N SER A 55 -28.07 -7.35 -13.47
CA SER A 55 -29.17 -6.70 -14.21
C SER A 55 -30.10 -5.86 -13.33
N CYS A 56 -30.16 -6.15 -12.03
CA CYS A 56 -30.96 -5.41 -11.06
C CYS A 56 -30.26 -4.13 -10.54
N LEU A 57 -28.99 -3.90 -10.85
CA LEU A 57 -28.25 -2.73 -10.36
C LEU A 57 -28.65 -1.45 -11.12
N HIS A 58 -29.06 -0.43 -10.38
CA HIS A 58 -29.45 0.89 -10.90
C HIS A 58 -28.70 2.01 -10.16
N PRO A 59 -27.37 2.15 -10.34
CA PRO A 59 -26.53 3.08 -9.58
C PRO A 59 -26.92 4.55 -9.76
N ALA A 60 -27.45 5.15 -8.68
CA ALA A 60 -27.80 6.57 -8.57
C ALA A 60 -27.61 7.13 -7.13
N PRO A 61 -26.37 7.42 -6.67
CA PRO A 61 -25.12 7.36 -7.41
C PRO A 61 -24.45 5.99 -7.37
N THR A 62 -24.69 5.15 -6.37
CA THR A 62 -24.12 3.80 -6.24
C THR A 62 -25.24 2.84 -5.92
N ASP A 63 -25.05 1.55 -6.18
CA ASP A 63 -26.03 0.52 -5.83
C ASP A 63 -25.34 -0.79 -5.45
N THR A 64 -25.98 -1.62 -4.64
CA THR A 64 -25.48 -2.92 -4.21
C THR A 64 -26.57 -3.99 -4.27
N CYS A 65 -26.17 -5.21 -4.63
CA CYS A 65 -27.07 -6.37 -4.66
C CYS A 65 -26.42 -7.54 -3.90
N SER A 66 -27.20 -8.18 -3.02
CA SER A 66 -26.78 -9.36 -2.29
C SER A 66 -26.87 -10.61 -3.17
N LEU A 67 -25.78 -11.37 -3.21
CA LEU A 67 -25.68 -12.62 -3.97
C LEU A 67 -25.88 -13.85 -3.07
N TYR A 68 -25.41 -13.77 -1.82
CA TYR A 68 -25.52 -14.87 -0.85
C TYR A 68 -25.46 -14.34 0.58
N LEU A 69 -26.62 -14.30 1.26
CA LEU A 69 -26.77 -13.98 2.69
C LEU A 69 -25.91 -12.80 3.18
N ASP A 70 -25.73 -11.78 2.33
CA ASP A 70 -24.86 -10.63 2.61
C ASP A 70 -23.36 -10.94 2.78
N LEU A 71 -22.96 -12.20 2.62
CA LEU A 71 -21.57 -12.65 2.58
C LEU A 71 -20.98 -12.59 1.16
N ALA A 72 -21.81 -12.60 0.11
CA ALA A 72 -21.38 -12.21 -1.24
C ALA A 72 -22.23 -11.05 -1.75
N ARG A 73 -21.59 -10.00 -2.28
CA ARG A 73 -22.27 -8.83 -2.85
C ARG A 73 -21.60 -8.36 -4.14
N VAL A 74 -22.42 -7.80 -5.03
CA VAL A 74 -21.97 -7.01 -6.18
C VAL A 74 -22.40 -5.56 -6.01
N ALA A 75 -21.51 -4.62 -6.31
CA ALA A 75 -21.71 -3.19 -6.12
C ALA A 75 -21.35 -2.41 -7.39
N ALA A 76 -22.26 -1.55 -7.83
CA ALA A 76 -22.10 -0.71 -9.00
C ALA A 76 -21.63 0.72 -8.62
N LEU A 77 -20.62 1.19 -9.33
CA LEU A 77 -20.12 2.56 -9.29
C LEU A 77 -21.04 3.53 -10.08
N PRO A 78 -20.94 4.85 -9.84
CA PRO A 78 -21.76 5.83 -10.54
C PRO A 78 -21.57 5.83 -12.05
N LEU A 79 -22.71 5.89 -12.77
CA LEU A 79 -22.73 6.01 -14.23
C LEU A 79 -22.14 7.36 -14.68
N LYS A 80 -22.62 8.44 -14.05
CA LYS A 80 -22.24 9.81 -14.38
C LYS A 80 -20.95 10.20 -13.69
N SER A 81 -20.02 10.76 -14.45
CA SER A 81 -18.84 11.45 -13.93
C SER A 81 -18.74 12.83 -14.57
N SER A 82 -18.47 13.86 -13.77
CA SER A 82 -18.27 15.22 -14.28
C SER A 82 -16.86 15.36 -14.87
N ARG A 83 -16.65 16.32 -15.76
CA ARG A 83 -15.32 16.63 -16.35
C ARG A 83 -14.21 16.94 -15.33
N HIS A 84 -14.57 17.33 -14.10
CA HIS A 84 -13.63 17.66 -13.03
C HIS A 84 -13.35 16.47 -12.10
N ASN A 85 -13.97 15.31 -12.35
CA ASN A 85 -13.83 14.12 -11.53
C ASN A 85 -13.07 13.03 -12.30
N THR A 86 -12.49 12.08 -11.55
CA THR A 86 -11.76 10.96 -12.14
C THR A 86 -12.70 10.03 -12.92
N ALA A 87 -12.24 9.55 -14.08
CA ALA A 87 -12.95 8.53 -14.84
C ALA A 87 -13.09 7.22 -14.05
N SER A 88 -12.14 6.86 -13.20
CA SER A 88 -12.22 5.63 -12.38
C SER A 88 -13.43 5.56 -11.43
N ARG A 89 -14.01 6.72 -11.08
CA ARG A 89 -14.98 6.87 -9.97
C ARG A 89 -14.45 6.34 -8.63
N ALA A 90 -13.13 6.35 -8.44
CA ALA A 90 -12.46 5.82 -7.25
C ALA A 90 -12.97 6.38 -5.91
N HIS A 91 -13.49 7.61 -5.90
CA HIS A 91 -14.11 8.20 -4.69
C HIS A 91 -15.30 7.37 -4.16
N SER A 92 -16.06 6.71 -5.03
CA SER A 92 -17.20 5.86 -4.64
C SER A 92 -16.77 4.48 -4.15
N ILE A 93 -15.63 3.96 -4.61
CA ILE A 93 -15.09 2.66 -4.17
C ILE A 93 -14.86 2.67 -2.66
N THR A 94 -14.21 3.71 -2.12
CA THR A 94 -13.97 3.83 -0.67
C THR A 94 -15.26 3.77 0.13
N LYS A 95 -16.30 4.51 -0.29
CA LYS A 95 -17.59 4.55 0.40
C LYS A 95 -18.32 3.21 0.32
N LEU A 96 -18.31 2.57 -0.85
CA LEU A 96 -18.93 1.26 -1.06
C LEU A 96 -18.27 0.20 -0.17
N ILE A 97 -16.95 0.15 -0.14
CA ILE A 97 -16.21 -0.79 0.72
C ILE A 97 -16.59 -0.53 2.19
N GLN A 98 -16.46 0.70 2.69
CA GLN A 98 -16.77 1.02 4.09
C GLN A 98 -18.21 0.69 4.51
N SER A 99 -19.16 0.74 3.57
CA SER A 99 -20.58 0.44 3.85
C SER A 99 -20.90 -1.06 3.79
N ASN A 100 -19.99 -1.89 3.26
CA ASN A 100 -20.23 -3.32 3.02
C ASN A 100 -19.19 -4.24 3.69
N THR A 101 -18.12 -3.69 4.26
CA THR A 101 -17.13 -4.48 4.99
C THR A 101 -17.72 -5.08 6.26
N THR A 102 -17.35 -6.32 6.53
CA THR A 102 -17.87 -7.09 7.67
C THR A 102 -16.97 -7.03 8.91
N GLY A 103 -15.73 -6.54 8.75
CA GLY A 103 -14.75 -6.46 9.83
C GLY A 103 -14.07 -7.81 10.15
N VAL A 104 -14.33 -8.85 9.37
CA VAL A 104 -13.59 -10.12 9.37
C VAL A 104 -12.65 -10.19 8.17
N SER A 105 -11.89 -11.29 8.04
CA SER A 105 -11.12 -11.53 6.82
C SER A 105 -12.07 -11.69 5.64
N GLU A 106 -11.88 -10.89 4.59
CA GLU A 106 -12.80 -10.77 3.44
C GLU A 106 -12.02 -10.56 2.15
N SER A 107 -12.68 -10.74 1.01
CA SER A 107 -12.12 -10.50 -0.32
C SER A 107 -12.86 -9.37 -1.01
N ILE A 108 -12.09 -8.45 -1.58
CA ILE A 108 -12.58 -7.34 -2.38
C ILE A 108 -12.07 -7.53 -3.80
N VAL A 109 -12.99 -7.72 -4.73
CA VAL A 109 -12.68 -7.86 -6.15
C VAL A 109 -13.10 -6.60 -6.88
N ILE A 110 -12.15 -5.90 -7.47
CA ILE A 110 -12.43 -4.70 -8.28
C ILE A 110 -12.41 -5.06 -9.77
N VAL A 111 -13.50 -4.76 -10.47
CA VAL A 111 -13.64 -4.95 -11.92
C VAL A 111 -13.46 -3.60 -12.62
N CYS A 112 -12.31 -3.41 -13.25
CA CYS A 112 -11.92 -2.13 -13.84
C CYS A 112 -11.06 -2.28 -15.10
N GLU A 113 -10.84 -1.19 -15.82
CA GLU A 113 -9.84 -1.13 -16.88
C GLU A 113 -8.44 -0.96 -16.28
N LYS A 114 -7.38 -1.33 -17.01
CA LYS A 114 -5.99 -1.23 -16.53
C LYS A 114 -5.58 0.19 -16.12
N GLN A 115 -6.07 1.20 -16.84
CA GLN A 115 -5.83 2.62 -16.52
C GLN A 115 -6.42 3.06 -15.17
N ASP A 116 -7.45 2.36 -14.67
CA ASP A 116 -8.13 2.66 -13.41
C ASP A 116 -7.57 1.85 -12.22
N LEU A 117 -6.61 0.94 -12.47
CA LEU A 117 -6.07 -0.01 -11.48
C LEU A 117 -5.49 0.72 -10.26
N LEU A 118 -4.55 1.65 -10.48
CA LEU A 118 -3.88 2.39 -9.41
C LEU A 118 -4.89 3.24 -8.60
N ALA A 119 -5.76 3.97 -9.29
CA ALA A 119 -6.77 4.81 -8.65
C ALA A 119 -7.72 3.99 -7.77
N SER A 120 -8.10 2.80 -8.24
CA SER A 120 -8.96 1.86 -7.51
C SER A 120 -8.25 1.29 -6.28
N ALA A 121 -7.00 0.86 -6.41
CA ALA A 121 -6.19 0.40 -5.28
C ALA A 121 -6.03 1.50 -4.20
N CYS A 122 -5.79 2.75 -4.62
CA CYS A 122 -5.73 3.89 -3.71
C CYS A 122 -7.04 4.09 -2.95
N ALA A 123 -8.19 3.84 -3.59
CA ALA A 123 -9.49 3.94 -2.94
C ALA A 123 -9.75 2.80 -1.96
N VAL A 124 -9.31 1.58 -2.28
CA VAL A 124 -9.35 0.44 -1.35
C VAL A 124 -8.49 0.74 -0.13
N ALA A 125 -7.27 1.25 -0.31
CA ALA A 125 -6.38 1.63 0.79
C ALA A 125 -7.04 2.62 1.77
N ARG A 126 -7.71 3.65 1.25
CA ARG A 126 -8.45 4.65 2.04
C ARG A 126 -9.64 4.09 2.81
N ALA A 127 -10.20 2.95 2.39
CA ALA A 127 -11.31 2.33 3.08
C ALA A 127 -10.92 1.69 4.42
N PHE A 128 -9.63 1.39 4.63
CA PHE A 128 -9.12 0.68 5.81
C PHE A 128 -8.10 1.51 6.61
N PRO A 129 -8.56 2.48 7.42
CA PRO A 129 -7.69 3.31 8.25
C PRO A 129 -6.92 2.47 9.27
N LEU A 130 -5.75 2.96 9.68
CA LEU A 130 -4.90 2.31 10.70
C LEU A 130 -5.11 2.88 12.11
N TYR A 131 -5.68 4.07 12.26
CA TYR A 131 -5.82 4.73 13.55
C TYR A 131 -7.22 4.50 14.16
N SER A 132 -7.28 4.02 15.39
CA SER A 132 -8.49 4.00 16.21
C SER A 132 -8.14 3.85 17.69
N ARG A 133 -8.93 4.50 18.56
CA ARG A 133 -8.90 4.32 20.01
C ARG A 133 -10.23 3.79 20.56
N LYS A 134 -11.11 3.26 19.70
CA LYS A 134 -12.34 2.60 20.15
C LYS A 134 -11.98 1.36 20.96
N THR A 135 -12.62 1.18 22.11
CA THR A 135 -12.35 0.09 23.08
C THR A 135 -13.28 -1.13 22.92
N SER A 136 -14.14 -1.15 21.90
CA SER A 136 -15.10 -2.25 21.68
C SER A 136 -14.43 -3.57 21.28
N LYS A 137 -15.06 -4.70 21.64
CA LYS A 137 -14.68 -6.05 21.18
C LYS A 137 -14.55 -6.04 19.64
N GLY A 138 -13.32 -6.24 19.14
CA GLY A 138 -12.99 -6.17 17.70
C GLY A 138 -11.85 -5.20 17.33
N ALA A 139 -11.52 -4.23 18.20
CA ALA A 139 -10.46 -3.25 17.89
C ALA A 139 -9.04 -3.87 17.87
N ASN A 140 -8.84 -4.95 18.63
CA ASN A 140 -7.55 -5.65 18.79
C ASN A 140 -7.74 -7.17 18.62
N VAL A 141 -8.32 -7.62 17.50
CA VAL A 141 -8.29 -9.05 17.16
C VAL A 141 -6.86 -9.38 16.70
N ASP A 142 -6.26 -10.38 17.34
CA ASP A 142 -4.95 -10.92 16.99
C ASP A 142 -5.13 -12.41 16.61
N PRO A 143 -4.81 -12.81 15.36
CA PRO A 143 -4.27 -11.99 14.28
C PRO A 143 -5.29 -10.98 13.72
N PRO A 144 -4.82 -9.86 13.14
CA PRO A 144 -5.70 -8.91 12.46
C PRO A 144 -6.43 -9.55 11.28
N PRO A 145 -7.67 -9.13 10.97
CA PRO A 145 -8.38 -9.62 9.79
C PRO A 145 -7.60 -9.27 8.52
N THR A 146 -7.54 -10.21 7.57
CA THR A 146 -6.87 -10.02 6.28
C THR A 146 -7.90 -9.75 5.21
N VAL A 147 -7.75 -8.62 4.51
CA VAL A 147 -8.54 -8.25 3.35
C VAL A 147 -7.72 -8.58 2.10
N HIS A 148 -8.25 -9.49 1.29
CA HIS A 148 -7.66 -9.90 0.02
C HIS A 148 -8.14 -8.94 -1.07
N ILE A 149 -7.23 -8.18 -1.67
CA ILE A 149 -7.53 -7.22 -2.74
C ILE A 149 -7.15 -7.87 -4.06
N GLU A 150 -8.14 -8.00 -4.92
CA GLU A 150 -8.04 -8.73 -6.17
C GLU A 150 -8.67 -7.89 -7.27
N PHE A 151 -8.19 -8.04 -8.50
CA PHE A 151 -8.63 -7.24 -9.64
C PHE A 151 -8.98 -8.13 -10.82
N VAL A 152 -10.03 -7.75 -11.54
CA VAL A 152 -10.39 -8.34 -12.82
C VAL A 152 -10.37 -7.24 -13.87
N LEU A 153 -9.34 -7.27 -14.72
CA LEU A 153 -9.16 -6.28 -15.78
C LEU A 153 -10.09 -6.55 -16.97
N VAL A 154 -10.79 -5.52 -17.44
CA VAL A 154 -11.68 -5.54 -18.62
C VAL A 154 -11.29 -4.45 -19.64
N GLY A 155 -11.83 -4.54 -20.86
CA GLY A 155 -11.67 -3.50 -21.90
C GLY A 155 -10.30 -3.45 -22.59
N GLY A 156 -9.49 -4.51 -22.47
CA GLY A 156 -8.20 -4.62 -23.16
C GLY A 156 -8.35 -5.01 -24.63
N ASN A 157 -7.49 -4.47 -25.49
CA ASN A 157 -7.43 -4.84 -26.92
C ASN A 157 -6.48 -6.02 -27.16
N SER A 158 -5.63 -6.33 -26.17
CA SER A 158 -4.66 -7.41 -26.16
C SER A 158 -4.73 -8.20 -24.84
N PRO A 159 -4.35 -9.49 -24.80
CA PRO A 159 -4.20 -10.26 -23.55
C PRO A 159 -3.33 -9.56 -22.50
N THR A 160 -2.27 -8.86 -22.93
CA THR A 160 -1.35 -8.09 -22.06
C THR A 160 -2.01 -6.91 -21.35
N ASP A 161 -3.09 -6.36 -21.92
CA ASP A 161 -3.86 -5.27 -21.31
C ASP A 161 -4.75 -5.77 -20.17
N THR A 162 -4.95 -7.08 -20.09
CA THR A 162 -5.81 -7.74 -19.11
C THR A 162 -5.05 -8.52 -18.04
N GLU A 163 -3.72 -8.52 -18.12
CA GLU A 163 -2.85 -9.15 -17.12
C GLU A 163 -2.29 -8.13 -16.12
N ILE A 164 -2.24 -8.56 -14.87
CA ILE A 164 -1.60 -7.88 -13.74
C ILE A 164 -0.25 -8.57 -13.54
N THR A 165 0.82 -7.79 -13.49
CA THR A 165 2.18 -8.28 -13.27
C THR A 165 2.49 -8.34 -11.78
N GLU A 166 3.54 -9.06 -11.38
CA GLU A 166 4.04 -9.00 -10.00
C GLU A 166 4.53 -7.60 -9.63
N GLU A 167 5.05 -6.87 -10.61
CA GLU A 167 5.46 -5.46 -10.47
C GLU A 167 4.26 -4.57 -10.13
N ASP A 168 3.14 -4.73 -10.85
CA ASP A 168 1.90 -4.01 -10.53
C ASP A 168 1.49 -4.28 -9.08
N VAL A 169 1.47 -5.54 -8.65
CA VAL A 169 1.11 -5.93 -7.28
C VAL A 169 2.01 -5.25 -6.24
N LEU A 170 3.33 -5.20 -6.50
CA LEU A 170 4.27 -4.55 -5.60
C LEU A 170 4.04 -3.04 -5.52
N VAL A 171 3.83 -2.38 -6.67
CA VAL A 171 3.50 -0.93 -6.71
C VAL A 171 2.22 -0.65 -5.93
N LEU A 172 1.16 -1.43 -6.17
CA LEU A 172 -0.12 -1.25 -5.48
C LEU A 172 0.00 -1.45 -3.97
N ALA A 173 0.81 -2.42 -3.53
CA ALA A 173 1.07 -2.67 -2.12
C ALA A 173 1.83 -1.51 -1.47
N ASN A 174 2.92 -1.03 -2.08
CA ASN A 174 3.74 0.07 -1.56
C ASN A 174 2.97 1.39 -1.51
N VAL A 175 2.22 1.72 -2.56
CA VAL A 175 1.33 2.89 -2.58
C VAL A 175 0.27 2.81 -1.49
N THR A 176 -0.28 1.62 -1.25
CA THR A 176 -1.26 1.38 -0.18
C THR A 176 -0.67 1.64 1.21
N VAL A 177 0.57 1.20 1.45
CA VAL A 177 1.28 1.49 2.72
C VAL A 177 1.44 3.00 2.88
N GLY A 178 1.92 3.71 1.87
CA GLY A 178 2.09 5.18 1.90
C GLY A 178 0.78 5.94 2.17
N ILE A 179 -0.33 5.53 1.54
CA ILE A 179 -1.65 6.12 1.76
C ILE A 179 -2.15 5.89 3.19
N ARG A 180 -2.01 4.67 3.69
CA ARG A 180 -2.50 4.30 5.03
C ARG A 180 -1.65 4.91 6.13
N LEU A 181 -0.33 5.03 5.92
CA LEU A 181 0.59 5.78 6.77
C LEU A 181 0.16 7.25 6.86
N THR A 182 -0.06 7.89 5.71
CA THR A 182 -0.50 9.28 5.63
C THR A 182 -1.79 9.48 6.44
N ALA A 183 -2.80 8.64 6.21
CA ALA A 183 -4.06 8.70 6.93
C ALA A 183 -3.88 8.49 8.44
N ARG A 184 -3.02 7.54 8.86
CA ARG A 184 -2.74 7.26 10.27
C ARG A 184 -2.16 8.49 10.99
N ILE A 185 -1.18 9.15 10.37
CA ILE A 185 -0.55 10.35 10.93
C ILE A 185 -1.59 11.47 11.09
N VAL A 186 -2.42 11.68 10.07
CA VAL A 186 -3.46 12.72 10.05
C VAL A 186 -4.61 12.45 11.03
N ASP A 187 -4.95 11.18 11.24
CA ASP A 187 -6.02 10.77 12.16
C ASP A 187 -5.56 10.65 13.61
N ALA A 188 -4.27 10.47 13.87
CA ALA A 188 -3.74 10.46 15.23
C ALA A 188 -3.94 11.83 15.91
N PRO A 189 -4.38 11.86 17.18
CA PRO A 189 -4.54 13.09 17.94
C PRO A 189 -3.17 13.64 18.35
N CYS A 190 -3.08 14.95 18.51
CA CYS A 190 -1.81 15.66 18.66
C CYS A 190 -1.09 15.40 19.98
N ASN A 191 -1.75 14.79 20.96
CA ASN A 191 -1.10 14.30 22.18
C ASN A 191 -0.25 13.05 21.91
N GLU A 192 -0.52 12.32 20.83
CA GLU A 192 0.29 11.19 20.35
C GLU A 192 1.16 11.61 19.15
N MET A 193 0.56 12.30 18.18
CA MET A 193 1.22 12.82 16.99
C MET A 193 1.63 14.29 17.17
N ASN A 194 2.52 14.53 18.12
CA ASN A 194 3.23 15.81 18.28
C ASN A 194 4.45 15.88 17.34
N VAL A 195 5.31 16.90 17.48
CA VAL A 195 6.48 17.05 16.60
C VAL A 195 7.42 15.84 16.73
N SER A 196 7.69 15.40 17.95
CA SER A 196 8.52 14.23 18.25
C SER A 196 7.91 12.96 17.66
N GLY A 197 6.61 12.74 17.84
CA GLY A 197 5.88 11.62 17.26
C GLY A 197 5.99 11.60 15.74
N PHE A 198 5.82 12.75 15.09
CA PHE A 198 5.99 12.87 13.65
C PHE A 198 7.45 12.58 13.22
N LEU A 199 8.45 13.10 13.94
CA LEU A 199 9.86 12.82 13.64
C LEU A 199 10.18 11.33 13.77
N SER A 200 9.61 10.63 14.75
CA SER A 200 9.75 9.18 14.86
C SER A 200 9.18 8.44 13.65
N GLU A 201 8.08 8.93 13.05
CA GLU A 201 7.58 8.38 11.77
C GLU A 201 8.55 8.62 10.61
N VAL A 202 9.16 9.81 10.55
CA VAL A 202 10.17 10.13 9.53
C VAL A 202 11.40 9.24 9.68
N GLU A 203 11.88 9.04 10.90
CA GLU A 203 13.02 8.17 11.22
C GLU A 203 12.72 6.70 10.93
N ALA A 204 11.51 6.23 11.26
CA ALA A 204 11.08 4.87 10.95
C ALA A 204 11.07 4.61 9.43
N ILE A 205 10.54 5.56 8.65
CA ILE A 205 10.52 5.47 7.19
C ILE A 205 11.94 5.58 6.60
N ALA A 206 12.78 6.46 7.16
CA ALA A 206 14.17 6.55 6.74
C ALA A 206 14.89 5.21 6.94
N LEU A 207 14.73 4.60 8.12
CA LEU A 207 15.31 3.30 8.44
C LEU A 207 14.78 2.19 7.51
N GLU A 208 13.47 2.15 7.27
CA GLU A 208 12.85 1.16 6.38
C GLU A 208 13.38 1.26 4.95
N LEU A 209 13.68 2.46 4.48
CA LEU A 209 14.22 2.72 3.13
C LEU A 209 15.76 2.75 3.08
N GLY A 210 16.44 2.46 4.20
CA GLY A 210 17.90 2.52 4.23
C GLY A 210 18.51 3.92 4.07
N LEU A 211 17.74 4.96 4.36
CA LEU A 211 18.12 6.36 4.23
C LEU A 211 18.51 6.97 5.57
N LYS A 212 19.34 8.01 5.53
CA LYS A 212 19.63 8.84 6.70
C LYS A 212 18.71 10.05 6.73
N SER A 213 17.97 10.24 7.82
CA SER A 213 17.22 11.48 8.06
C SER A 213 18.15 12.59 8.55
N LYS A 214 17.92 13.82 8.07
CA LYS A 214 18.54 15.04 8.61
C LYS A 214 17.48 15.85 9.33
N ILE A 215 17.70 16.09 10.62
CA ILE A 215 16.77 16.81 11.49
C ILE A 215 17.47 18.06 12.02
N ILE A 216 16.82 19.22 11.90
CA ILE A 216 17.23 20.50 12.51
C ILE A 216 16.11 20.90 13.47
N ARG A 217 16.38 21.00 14.77
CA ARG A 217 15.32 21.09 15.80
C ARG A 217 15.56 22.17 16.84
N GLY A 218 14.48 22.78 17.31
CA GLY A 218 14.49 23.75 18.40
C GLY A 218 15.39 24.95 18.11
N GLU A 219 16.27 25.28 19.05
CA GLU A 219 17.19 26.42 18.95
C GLU A 219 18.17 26.32 17.77
N GLU A 220 18.45 25.12 17.27
CA GLU A 220 19.27 24.94 16.06
C GLU A 220 18.61 25.60 14.83
N LEU A 221 17.28 25.61 14.77
CA LEU A 221 16.54 26.32 13.72
C LEU A 221 16.81 27.82 13.79
N GLN A 222 16.77 28.40 14.99
CA GLN A 222 17.05 29.82 15.19
C GLN A 222 18.50 30.15 14.80
N GLN A 223 19.46 29.37 15.29
CA GLN A 223 20.89 29.56 15.04
C GLN A 223 21.23 29.49 13.55
N LYS A 224 20.54 28.64 12.78
CA LYS A 224 20.73 28.49 11.33
C LYS A 224 19.87 29.45 10.49
N GLY A 225 19.15 30.38 11.12
CA GLY A 225 18.37 31.41 10.41
C GLY A 225 16.99 30.96 9.92
N PHE A 226 16.47 29.81 10.37
CA PHE A 226 15.12 29.32 10.03
C PHE A 226 14.03 30.01 10.89
N GLY A 227 14.04 31.35 10.89
CA GLY A 227 13.19 32.18 11.75
C GLY A 227 11.68 31.99 11.56
N GLY A 228 11.24 31.58 10.37
CA GLY A 228 9.82 31.29 10.09
C GLY A 228 9.30 30.10 10.90
N ILE A 229 9.88 28.91 10.67
CA ILE A 229 9.47 27.68 11.37
C ILE A 229 9.74 27.76 12.89
N TYR A 230 10.87 28.34 13.29
CA TYR A 230 11.17 28.57 14.71
C TYR A 230 10.16 29.52 15.34
N GLY A 231 9.88 30.66 14.70
CA GLY A 231 8.95 31.67 15.20
C GLY A 231 7.53 31.15 15.39
N VAL A 232 7.07 30.27 14.49
CA VAL A 232 5.76 29.61 14.59
C VAL A 232 5.72 28.59 15.72
N GLY A 233 6.73 27.72 15.83
CA GLY A 233 6.67 26.57 16.75
C GLY A 233 7.22 26.80 18.16
N LYS A 234 7.97 27.88 18.41
CA LYS A 234 8.68 28.12 19.69
C LYS A 234 7.78 28.22 20.93
N ALA A 235 6.47 28.43 20.75
CA ALA A 235 5.51 28.51 21.85
C ALA A 235 4.92 27.14 22.23
N ALA A 236 5.16 26.10 21.44
CA ALA A 236 4.70 24.75 21.74
C ALA A 236 5.59 24.07 22.79
N LEU A 237 5.03 23.10 23.53
CA LEU A 237 5.78 22.27 24.47
C LEU A 237 6.85 21.43 23.75
N ASP A 238 6.51 20.91 22.58
CA ASP A 238 7.41 20.12 21.74
C ASP A 238 8.08 21.03 20.70
N PRO A 239 9.42 21.17 20.70
CA PRO A 239 10.10 22.15 19.87
C PRO A 239 9.94 21.89 18.36
N PRO A 240 9.89 22.94 17.53
CA PRO A 240 9.74 22.81 16.08
C PRO A 240 10.94 22.08 15.46
N ALA A 241 10.72 21.43 14.32
CA ALA A 241 11.76 20.72 13.59
C ALA A 241 11.58 20.83 12.07
N LEU A 242 12.69 20.88 11.36
CA LEU A 242 12.78 20.64 9.92
C LEU A 242 13.42 19.27 9.72
N ALA A 243 12.68 18.34 9.10
CA ALA A 243 13.17 17.02 8.74
C ALA A 243 13.34 16.91 7.22
N VAL A 244 14.44 16.29 6.79
CA VAL A 244 14.78 16.10 5.38
C VAL A 244 15.17 14.63 5.16
N LEU A 245 14.56 14.02 4.14
CA LEU A 245 14.95 12.73 3.57
C LEU A 245 15.45 12.98 2.15
N SER A 246 16.55 12.33 1.78
CA SER A 246 17.14 12.41 0.44
C SER A 246 17.29 11.01 -0.14
N HIS A 247 16.85 10.84 -1.39
CA HIS A 247 17.13 9.65 -2.19
C HIS A 247 17.84 10.12 -3.47
N GLU A 248 19.08 9.67 -3.67
CA GLU A 248 19.97 10.15 -4.73
C GLU A 248 20.42 8.96 -5.60
N PRO A 249 19.55 8.47 -6.50
CA PRO A 249 19.89 7.34 -7.34
C PRO A 249 20.99 7.72 -8.35
N LYS A 250 21.90 6.78 -8.63
CA LYS A 250 22.99 6.99 -9.59
C LYS A 250 22.43 7.29 -10.98
N GLY A 251 22.95 8.33 -11.63
CA GLY A 251 22.53 8.71 -12.99
C GLY A 251 21.23 9.50 -13.06
N ALA A 252 20.70 9.98 -11.92
CA ALA A 252 19.58 10.91 -11.91
C ALA A 252 19.90 12.16 -12.76
N THR A 253 19.02 12.48 -13.72
CA THR A 253 19.14 13.68 -14.57
C THR A 253 18.36 14.86 -14.03
N GLU A 254 17.42 14.60 -13.13
CA GLU A 254 16.49 15.59 -12.57
C GLU A 254 16.58 15.58 -11.04
N THR A 255 16.34 16.74 -10.43
CA THR A 255 16.25 16.89 -8.97
C THR A 255 14.89 17.47 -8.62
N VAL A 256 14.14 16.76 -7.79
CA VAL A 256 12.81 17.17 -7.33
C VAL A 256 12.83 17.29 -5.81
N ALA A 257 12.33 18.42 -5.30
CA ALA A 257 12.13 18.63 -3.88
C ALA A 257 10.63 18.73 -3.58
N TRP A 258 10.15 17.93 -2.63
CA TRP A 258 8.80 18.01 -2.11
C TRP A 258 8.82 18.60 -0.71
N VAL A 259 7.98 19.60 -0.47
CA VAL A 259 7.89 20.30 0.82
C VAL A 259 6.46 20.20 1.32
N GLY A 260 6.29 19.62 2.50
CA GLY A 260 4.99 19.46 3.14
C GLY A 260 4.86 20.27 4.42
N LYS A 261 3.73 20.95 4.60
CA LYS A 261 3.38 21.63 5.86
C LYS A 261 3.13 20.61 6.97
N GLY A 262 3.91 20.67 8.05
CA GLY A 262 3.88 19.75 9.18
C GLY A 262 3.35 20.35 10.49
N ILE A 263 2.28 21.14 10.43
CA ILE A 263 1.70 21.72 11.66
C ILE A 263 0.88 20.64 12.37
N VAL A 264 1.48 20.03 13.40
CA VAL A 264 0.85 18.92 14.14
C VAL A 264 -0.43 19.32 14.87
N PHE A 265 -0.57 20.60 15.24
CA PHE A 265 -1.84 21.17 15.70
C PHE A 265 -1.86 22.69 15.49
N ASP A 266 -2.93 23.22 14.91
CA ASP A 266 -3.09 24.65 14.66
C ASP A 266 -4.19 25.26 15.56
N THR A 267 -3.77 25.93 16.62
CA THR A 267 -4.69 26.71 17.47
C THR A 267 -5.06 28.07 16.86
N GLY A 268 -4.31 28.55 15.87
CA GLY A 268 -4.30 29.94 15.37
C GLY A 268 -3.27 30.85 16.06
N GLY A 269 -2.63 30.39 17.14
CA GLY A 269 -1.72 31.22 17.94
C GLY A 269 -2.47 32.33 18.71
N LEU A 270 -1.88 33.53 18.81
CA LEU A 270 -2.55 34.70 19.39
C LEU A 270 -3.83 35.07 18.62
N SER A 271 -3.85 34.82 17.30
CA SER A 271 -5.06 34.89 16.48
C SER A 271 -5.86 33.60 16.61
N ILE A 272 -6.32 33.34 17.84
CA ILE A 272 -6.90 32.05 18.23
C ILE A 272 -8.14 31.70 17.41
N LYS A 273 -8.23 30.46 16.94
CA LYS A 273 -9.42 29.95 16.27
C LYS A 273 -10.59 29.87 17.24
N GLY A 274 -11.79 30.16 16.75
CA GLY A 274 -13.03 29.98 17.51
C GLY A 274 -13.38 28.50 17.76
N LYS A 275 -14.36 28.28 18.64
CA LYS A 275 -14.81 26.94 19.10
C LYS A 275 -15.09 25.93 17.98
N THR A 276 -15.61 26.39 16.84
CA THR A 276 -16.00 25.51 15.71
C THR A 276 -14.89 25.35 14.67
N ALA A 277 -13.90 26.24 14.63
CA ALA A 277 -12.83 26.22 13.65
C ALA A 277 -11.58 25.44 14.12
N MET A 278 -11.40 25.28 15.43
CA MET A 278 -10.27 24.56 16.02
C MET A 278 -10.41 23.01 15.97
N PRO A 279 -11.60 22.41 16.16
CA PRO A 279 -11.76 20.97 16.01
C PRO A 279 -11.34 20.49 14.61
N GLY A 280 -10.53 19.44 14.56
CA GLY A 280 -10.00 18.88 13.31
C GLY A 280 -8.64 19.45 12.89
N MET A 281 -8.09 20.45 13.59
CA MET A 281 -6.76 21.01 13.28
C MET A 281 -5.59 20.06 13.54
N LYS A 282 -5.82 18.86 14.08
CA LYS A 282 -4.87 17.75 14.02
C LYS A 282 -4.46 17.38 12.59
N ARG A 283 -5.31 17.70 11.61
CA ARG A 283 -5.11 17.38 10.19
C ARG A 283 -4.21 18.39 9.47
N ASP A 284 -3.77 19.45 10.14
CA ASP A 284 -2.97 20.53 9.53
C ASP A 284 -1.52 20.11 9.21
N CYS A 285 -1.14 18.87 9.60
CA CYS A 285 0.08 18.18 9.19
C CYS A 285 -0.11 17.31 7.93
N GLY A 286 -1.30 17.31 7.32
CA GLY A 286 -1.63 16.43 6.19
C GLY A 286 -0.74 16.63 4.97
N GLY A 287 -0.22 17.84 4.76
CA GLY A 287 0.76 18.11 3.70
C GLY A 287 2.07 17.35 3.93
N ALA A 288 2.67 17.46 5.11
CA ALA A 288 3.88 16.71 5.47
C ALA A 288 3.64 15.20 5.46
N ALA A 289 2.50 14.73 5.98
CA ALA A 289 2.16 13.32 5.98
C ALA A 289 2.05 12.75 4.56
N ALA A 290 1.42 13.50 3.63
CA ALA A 290 1.30 13.11 2.23
C ALA A 290 2.66 13.07 1.52
N ILE A 291 3.56 14.02 1.81
CA ILE A 291 4.93 13.97 1.26
C ILE A 291 5.70 12.76 1.81
N LEU A 292 5.61 12.47 3.11
CA LEU A 292 6.28 11.31 3.70
C LEU A 292 5.77 9.99 3.10
N GLY A 293 4.45 9.81 3.03
CA GLY A 293 3.85 8.61 2.44
C GLY A 293 4.08 8.49 0.93
N GLY A 294 4.10 9.61 0.21
CA GLY A 294 4.43 9.64 -1.22
C GLY A 294 5.91 9.34 -1.49
N PHE A 295 6.81 9.89 -0.68
CA PHE A 295 8.24 9.61 -0.73
C PHE A 295 8.52 8.12 -0.46
N TYR A 296 7.89 7.55 0.57
CA TYR A 296 7.93 6.11 0.82
C TYR A 296 7.54 5.31 -0.43
N ALA A 297 6.36 5.57 -0.98
CA ALA A 297 5.88 4.82 -2.14
C ALA A 297 6.80 4.98 -3.36
N ALA A 298 7.32 6.19 -3.61
CA ALA A 298 8.21 6.45 -4.73
C ALA A 298 9.55 5.72 -4.61
N VAL A 299 10.19 5.77 -3.44
CA VAL A 299 11.49 5.12 -3.20
C VAL A 299 11.35 3.61 -3.15
N SER A 300 10.32 3.06 -2.47
CA SER A 300 10.09 1.61 -2.43
C SER A 300 9.78 1.02 -3.81
N CYS A 301 9.23 1.82 -4.73
CA CYS A 301 9.02 1.39 -6.12
C CYS A 301 10.28 1.56 -6.99
N ALA A 302 11.33 2.25 -6.55
CA ALA A 302 12.53 2.49 -7.35
C ALA A 302 13.35 1.20 -7.62
N GLY A 303 13.29 0.18 -6.74
CA GLY A 303 13.90 -1.13 -7.02
C GLY A 303 13.34 -1.80 -8.28
N LEU A 304 12.09 -1.51 -8.64
CA LEU A 304 11.45 -1.97 -9.88
C LEU A 304 12.04 -1.31 -11.12
N PHE A 305 12.47 -0.04 -11.00
CA PHE A 305 13.19 0.64 -12.08
C PHE A 305 14.46 -0.11 -12.46
N ILE A 306 15.23 -0.62 -11.49
CA ILE A 306 16.43 -1.44 -11.75
C ILE A 306 16.04 -2.74 -12.48
N GLY A 307 14.96 -3.40 -12.05
CA GLY A 307 14.43 -4.60 -12.70
C GLY A 307 13.99 -4.37 -14.15
N ALA A 308 13.26 -3.28 -14.40
CA ALA A 308 12.77 -2.91 -15.73
C ALA A 308 13.90 -2.58 -16.74
N HIS A 309 15.09 -2.22 -16.25
CA HIS A 309 16.27 -1.94 -17.08
C HIS A 309 17.18 -3.14 -17.31
N LEU A 310 16.82 -4.35 -16.85
CA LEU A 310 17.56 -5.59 -17.16
C LEU A 310 17.45 -6.00 -18.64
N GLY A 311 16.58 -5.34 -19.41
CA GLY A 311 16.35 -5.56 -20.84
C GLY A 311 15.34 -6.68 -21.12
N PHE A 312 14.59 -6.54 -22.22
CA PHE A 312 13.54 -7.50 -22.62
C PHE A 312 14.06 -8.92 -22.90
N ASP A 313 15.37 -9.06 -23.07
CA ASP A 313 16.05 -10.31 -23.43
C ASP A 313 16.54 -11.07 -22.19
N TYR A 314 16.33 -10.54 -20.98
CA TYR A 314 16.80 -11.15 -19.74
C TYR A 314 15.92 -12.35 -19.35
N GLY A 315 16.29 -13.55 -19.83
CA GLY A 315 15.62 -14.81 -19.51
C GLY A 315 16.01 -15.45 -18.17
N GLY A 316 16.55 -14.68 -17.22
CA GLY A 316 16.97 -15.17 -15.90
C GLY A 316 16.04 -14.74 -14.77
N SER A 317 16.11 -15.41 -13.62
CA SER A 317 15.41 -14.94 -12.42
C SER A 317 16.10 -13.70 -11.84
N TRP A 318 15.32 -12.75 -11.32
CA TRP A 318 15.80 -11.53 -10.68
C TRP A 318 15.29 -11.45 -9.24
N MET A 319 16.15 -10.93 -8.36
CA MET A 319 15.84 -10.67 -6.96
C MET A 319 16.57 -9.39 -6.57
N HIS A 320 15.81 -8.42 -6.07
CA HIS A 320 16.33 -7.24 -5.39
C HIS A 320 16.26 -7.48 -3.88
N VAL A 321 17.38 -7.24 -3.21
CA VAL A 321 17.48 -7.28 -1.75
C VAL A 321 18.06 -5.96 -1.32
N ASP A 322 17.23 -5.10 -0.73
CA ASP A 322 17.70 -3.87 -0.07
C ASP A 322 18.42 -4.26 1.22
N MET A 323 19.73 -4.01 1.26
CA MET A 323 20.56 -4.35 2.41
C MET A 323 20.98 -3.12 3.23
N ALA A 324 20.47 -1.93 2.89
CA ALA A 324 20.93 -0.69 3.50
C ALA A 324 20.69 -0.62 5.01
N ALA A 325 19.57 -1.15 5.51
CA ALA A 325 19.29 -1.23 6.95
C ALA A 325 20.11 -2.32 7.68
N PRO A 326 20.17 -3.59 7.22
CA PRO A 326 20.87 -4.63 7.98
C PRO A 326 22.41 -4.59 7.85
N VAL A 327 23.00 -3.82 6.92
CA VAL A 327 24.46 -3.79 6.69
C VAL A 327 25.26 -3.18 7.85
N HIS A 328 24.62 -2.44 8.76
CA HIS A 328 25.29 -1.84 9.92
C HIS A 328 24.46 -1.97 11.21
N ASN A 329 25.17 -1.98 12.35
CA ASN A 329 24.60 -1.88 13.69
C ASN A 329 25.48 -0.93 14.51
N GLY A 330 24.94 0.24 14.84
CA GLY A 330 25.73 1.35 15.38
C GLY A 330 26.82 1.79 14.39
N GLU A 331 28.07 1.92 14.86
CA GLU A 331 29.21 2.29 14.03
C GLU A 331 29.93 1.08 13.35
N ARG A 332 29.38 -0.13 13.45
CA ARG A 332 30.01 -1.35 12.91
C ARG A 332 29.19 -1.91 11.76
N ALA A 333 29.86 -2.29 10.68
CA ALA A 333 29.25 -3.11 9.64
C ALA A 333 28.95 -4.52 10.20
N THR A 334 27.78 -5.07 9.88
CA THR A 334 27.32 -6.38 10.36
C THR A 334 27.82 -7.53 9.50
N GLY A 335 28.25 -7.26 8.27
CA GLY A 335 28.54 -8.30 7.28
C GLY A 335 27.30 -9.03 6.76
N TYR A 336 26.11 -8.44 6.94
CA TYR A 336 24.86 -8.96 6.39
C TYR A 336 24.97 -9.14 4.87
N GLY A 337 24.34 -10.18 4.34
CA GLY A 337 24.47 -10.60 2.95
C GLY A 337 25.35 -11.84 2.76
N VAL A 338 26.46 -12.00 3.50
CA VAL A 338 27.36 -13.16 3.32
C VAL A 338 26.65 -14.49 3.64
N ALA A 339 26.00 -14.56 4.81
CA ALA A 339 25.24 -15.74 5.21
C ALA A 339 23.98 -15.94 4.34
N LEU A 340 23.34 -14.84 3.91
CA LEU A 340 22.18 -14.86 3.02
C LEU A 340 22.55 -15.48 1.66
N LEU A 341 23.63 -15.02 1.03
CA LEU A 341 24.14 -15.57 -0.23
C LEU A 341 24.60 -17.02 -0.06
N ALA A 342 25.28 -17.34 1.04
CA ALA A 342 25.70 -18.70 1.35
C ALA A 342 24.51 -19.66 1.53
N GLY A 343 23.38 -19.18 2.08
CA GLY A 343 22.13 -19.93 2.16
C GLY A 343 21.42 -20.06 0.81
N LEU A 344 21.31 -18.97 0.06
CA LEU A 344 20.62 -18.94 -1.24
C LEU A 344 21.33 -19.78 -2.31
N PHE A 345 22.67 -19.77 -2.31
CA PHE A 345 23.48 -20.44 -3.33
C PHE A 345 24.23 -21.67 -2.80
N GLY A 346 24.07 -22.00 -1.52
CA GLY A 346 24.80 -23.07 -0.84
C GLY A 346 24.59 -24.46 -1.43
N GLU A 347 23.44 -24.71 -2.06
CA GLU A 347 23.12 -25.96 -2.76
C GLU A 347 24.11 -26.28 -3.89
N HIS A 348 24.73 -25.25 -4.48
CA HIS A 348 25.71 -25.39 -5.56
C HIS A 348 27.16 -25.52 -5.05
N SER A 349 27.36 -25.50 -3.73
CA SER A 349 28.68 -25.65 -3.12
C SER A 349 29.06 -27.11 -2.94
N LYS A 350 30.37 -27.42 -3.05
CA LYS A 350 30.90 -28.75 -2.70
C LYS A 350 30.95 -28.98 -1.18
N ALA A 351 30.84 -27.92 -0.38
CA ALA A 351 30.85 -28.01 1.07
C ALA A 351 29.51 -28.54 1.59
N ALA A 352 29.53 -29.65 2.33
CA ALA A 352 28.33 -30.29 2.89
C ALA A 352 27.49 -29.32 3.75
N ILE A 353 28.16 -28.54 4.61
CA ILE A 353 27.50 -27.58 5.53
C ILE A 353 26.66 -26.53 4.79
N LEU A 354 27.10 -26.06 3.62
CA LEU A 354 26.37 -25.05 2.85
C LEU A 354 25.18 -25.64 2.08
N ARG A 355 25.29 -26.91 1.65
CA ARG A 355 24.18 -27.64 1.04
C ARG A 355 23.09 -27.95 2.05
N ASP A 356 23.46 -28.29 3.29
CA ASP A 356 22.49 -28.58 4.35
C ASP A 356 21.70 -27.32 4.75
N ILE A 357 22.36 -26.15 4.83
CA ILE A 357 21.71 -24.86 5.10
C ILE A 357 20.73 -24.49 3.99
N ALA A 358 21.12 -24.65 2.73
CA ALA A 358 20.26 -24.35 1.57
C ALA A 358 19.03 -25.29 1.48
N ASN A 359 19.13 -26.49 2.04
CA ASN A 359 18.08 -27.51 2.00
C ASN A 359 17.15 -27.52 3.22
N GLN A 360 17.33 -26.62 4.18
CA GLN A 360 16.37 -26.44 5.26
C GLN A 360 15.05 -25.87 4.71
N PRO A 361 13.88 -26.35 5.18
CA PRO A 361 12.59 -25.83 4.75
C PRO A 361 12.44 -24.39 5.24
N THR A 362 12.71 -23.44 4.36
CA THR A 362 12.44 -22.01 4.58
C THR A 362 11.08 -21.65 3.97
N VAL A 363 10.45 -20.61 4.51
CA VAL A 363 9.11 -20.10 4.14
C VAL A 363 8.96 -19.79 2.64
N LEU A 364 10.07 -19.66 1.91
CA LEU A 364 10.12 -19.34 0.48
C LEU A 364 9.98 -20.54 -0.47
N ARG A 365 10.04 -21.79 0.01
CA ARG A 365 10.08 -23.00 -0.86
C ARG A 365 8.72 -23.65 -1.15
N ASN A 366 7.60 -23.03 -0.80
CA ASN A 366 6.29 -23.61 -1.13
C ASN A 366 5.82 -23.23 -2.54
N LYS A 367 6.01 -24.20 -3.46
CA LYS A 367 5.43 -24.39 -4.81
C LYS A 367 6.34 -24.03 -6.00
N THR A 368 7.10 -25.02 -6.45
CA THR A 368 7.24 -25.42 -7.88
C THR A 368 7.96 -26.76 -7.96
N ALA A 369 7.24 -27.86 -7.73
CA ALA A 369 7.70 -29.18 -8.17
C ALA A 369 7.11 -29.43 -9.57
N GLY A 370 7.81 -28.97 -10.59
CA GLY A 370 7.55 -29.28 -11.99
C GLY A 370 8.88 -29.58 -12.67
N ASN A 371 9.07 -30.82 -13.11
CA ASN A 371 10.27 -31.28 -13.81
C ASN A 371 10.57 -30.40 -15.04
N GLY A 372 11.61 -29.59 -14.94
CA GLY A 372 12.18 -28.84 -16.05
C GLY A 372 13.47 -28.18 -15.57
N THR A 373 14.58 -28.44 -16.25
CA THR A 373 15.88 -27.81 -16.01
C THR A 373 15.78 -26.30 -16.28
N GLU A 374 15.43 -25.50 -15.28
CA GLU A 374 15.59 -24.04 -15.33
C GLU A 374 17.07 -23.67 -15.15
N PRO A 375 17.58 -22.66 -15.88
CA PRO A 375 18.94 -22.18 -15.70
C PRO A 375 19.08 -21.50 -14.32
N PRO A 376 20.25 -21.61 -13.67
CA PRO A 376 20.43 -21.08 -12.32
C PRO A 376 20.28 -19.55 -12.28
N LEU A 377 19.74 -19.03 -11.17
CA LEU A 377 19.83 -17.61 -10.77
C LEU A 377 21.27 -17.12 -10.96
N LYS A 378 21.51 -16.27 -11.96
CA LYS A 378 22.88 -15.87 -12.35
C LYS A 378 23.31 -14.48 -11.87
N LYS A 379 22.41 -13.63 -11.36
CA LYS A 379 22.78 -12.36 -10.69
C LYS A 379 21.74 -11.95 -9.63
N ALA A 380 22.22 -11.60 -8.45
CA ALA A 380 21.49 -10.82 -7.44
C ALA A 380 22.06 -9.40 -7.47
N CYS A 381 21.20 -8.38 -7.53
CA CYS A 381 21.64 -7.00 -7.32
C CYS A 381 21.49 -6.72 -5.83
N LEU A 382 22.62 -6.45 -5.20
CA LEU A 382 22.74 -6.07 -3.81
C LEU A 382 23.04 -4.58 -3.81
N ASP A 383 22.08 -3.76 -3.39
CA ASP A 383 22.28 -2.33 -3.14
C ASP A 383 22.33 -2.06 -1.63
#